data_AF-A0A527XTW6-F1
#
_entry.id   AF-A0A527XTW6-F1
#
_cell.length_a   1.000
_cell.length_b   1.000
_cell.length_c   1.000
_cell.angle_alpha   90.00
_cell.angle_beta   90.00
_cell.angle_gamma   90.00
#
_symmetry.space_group_name_H-M   'P 1'
#
loop_
_entity.id
_entity.type
_entity.pdbx_description
1 polymer ?
#
loop_
_entity_poly.entity_id
_entity_poly.type
_entity_poly.pdbx_seq_one_letter_code
_entity_poly.pdbx_strand_id
1 'polypeptide(L)'
;MNTFGLHTFAIAPVWDLARIEPQMDRLKELGIGLMEIPLLRPEEIDTKRTRGFANHYGVELIPSLGLPRALDVVERPEEALDFLQPAFK
;
A
#
# COMPACT_ATOMS: atom_id res chain seq x y z
N MET A 1 16.60 14.82 -2.07
CA MET A 1 16.32 14.71 -0.62
C MET A 1 15.51 13.44 -0.44
N ASN A 2 15.78 12.62 0.58
CA ASN A 2 15.12 11.32 0.73
C ASN A 2 13.80 11.47 1.50
N THR A 3 12.76 10.74 1.10
CA THR A 3 11.46 10.73 1.80
C THR A 3 11.50 9.72 2.95
N PHE A 4 11.09 10.14 4.15
CA PHE A 4 11.01 9.23 5.30
C PHE A 4 9.72 8.41 5.23
N GLY A 5 9.89 7.08 5.13
CA GLY A 5 8.81 6.13 4.89
C GLY A 5 8.42 5.32 6.12
N LEU A 6 7.16 4.88 6.19
CA LEU A 6 6.65 3.97 7.20
C LEU A 6 5.86 2.83 6.55
N HIS A 7 6.20 1.59 6.91
CA HIS A 7 5.35 0.45 6.56
C HIS A 7 4.12 0.41 7.46
N THR A 8 2.95 0.32 6.83
CA THR A 8 1.64 0.42 7.50
C THR A 8 1.30 -0.74 8.45
N PHE A 9 2.06 -1.85 8.41
CA PHE A 9 2.00 -2.91 9.42
C PHE A 9 2.34 -2.44 10.84
N ALA A 10 3.01 -1.29 10.99
CA ALA A 10 3.18 -0.66 12.29
C ALA A 10 1.84 -0.21 12.93
N ILE A 11 0.76 -0.12 12.13
CA ILE A 11 -0.56 0.40 12.53
C ILE A 11 -1.64 -0.67 12.39
N ALA A 12 -1.70 -1.34 11.23
CA ALA A 12 -2.73 -2.32 10.91
C ALA A 12 -2.15 -3.46 10.04
N PRO A 13 -2.63 -4.71 10.19
CA PRO A 13 -2.12 -5.86 9.44
C PRO A 13 -2.57 -5.91 7.98
N VAL A 14 -3.39 -4.96 7.53
CA VAL A 14 -3.88 -4.78 6.16
C VAL A 14 -4.02 -3.29 5.88
N TRP A 15 -4.23 -2.92 4.62
CA TRP A 15 -4.57 -1.54 4.26
C TRP A 15 -5.98 -1.18 4.72
N ASP A 16 -6.08 -0.66 5.95
CA ASP A 16 -7.32 -0.27 6.60
C ASP A 16 -7.30 1.23 6.91
N LEU A 17 -7.94 2.01 6.02
CA LEU A 17 -8.02 3.46 6.16
C LEU A 17 -8.70 3.89 7.47
N ALA A 18 -9.67 3.13 7.99
CA ALA A 18 -10.34 3.50 9.24
C ALA A 18 -9.40 3.46 10.45
N ARG A 19 -8.34 2.65 10.40
CA ARG A 19 -7.30 2.58 11.43
C ARG A 19 -6.14 3.54 11.18
N ILE A 20 -5.83 3.79 9.91
CA ILE A 20 -4.66 4.57 9.50
C ILE A 20 -4.96 6.07 9.54
N GLU A 21 -6.10 6.49 9.01
CA GLU A 21 -6.51 7.90 8.88
C GLU A 21 -6.45 8.67 10.22
N PRO A 22 -6.91 8.12 11.37
CA PRO A 22 -6.81 8.83 12.66
C PRO A 22 -5.37 9.08 13.15
N GLN A 23 -4.37 8.44 12.57
CA GLN A 23 -2.96 8.60 12.97
C GLN A 23 -2.22 9.64 12.12
N MET A 24 -2.81 10.09 11.01
CA MET A 24 -2.07 10.79 9.96
C MET A 24 -1.49 12.12 10.39
N ASP A 25 -2.24 12.95 11.13
CA ASP A 25 -1.75 14.26 11.58
C ASP A 25 -0.46 14.11 12.39
N ARG A 26 -0.43 13.17 13.34
CA ARG A 26 0.76 12.85 14.13
C ARG A 26 1.91 12.32 13.27
N LEU A 27 1.64 11.46 12.30
CA LEU A 27 2.68 10.93 11.40
C LEU A 27 3.30 12.03 10.52
N LYS A 28 2.48 12.99 10.07
CA LYS A 28 2.93 14.16 9.31
C LYS A 28 3.81 15.08 10.17
N GLU A 29 3.45 15.31 11.43
CA GLU A 29 4.29 16.07 12.38
C GLU A 29 5.67 15.42 12.58
N LEU A 30 5.76 14.09 12.49
CA LEU A 30 7.00 13.33 12.57
C LEU A 30 7.80 13.30 11.23
N GLY A 31 7.30 13.97 10.19
CA GLY A 31 7.96 14.07 8.88
C GLY A 31 7.75 12.86 7.97
N ILE A 32 6.80 11.97 8.27
CA ILE A 32 6.47 10.86 7.37
C ILE A 32 5.84 11.42 6.09
N GLY A 33 6.49 11.13 4.97
CA GLY A 33 6.08 11.56 3.63
C GLY A 33 5.70 10.41 2.71
N LEU A 34 6.00 9.17 3.10
CA LEU A 34 5.74 7.97 2.31
C LEU A 34 5.16 6.87 3.19
N MET A 35 4.18 6.14 2.66
CA MET A 35 3.60 4.97 3.32
C MET A 35 3.75 3.74 2.43
N GLU A 36 4.38 2.70 2.96
CA GLU A 36 4.43 1.40 2.31
C GLU A 36 3.18 0.59 2.67
N ILE A 37 2.40 0.25 1.63
CA ILE A 37 1.09 -0.41 1.76
C ILE A 37 1.19 -1.89 1.34
N PRO A 38 0.71 -2.83 2.17
CA PRO A 38 0.71 -4.25 1.86
C PRO A 38 -0.39 -4.59 0.84
N LEU A 39 -0.01 -5.12 -0.32
CA LEU A 39 -0.91 -5.62 -1.36
C LEU A 39 -1.21 -7.13 -1.21
N LEU A 40 -1.31 -7.66 0.01
CA LEU A 40 -1.52 -9.10 0.21
C LEU A 40 -2.86 -9.62 -0.33
N ARG A 41 -3.85 -8.72 -0.50
CA ARG A 41 -5.17 -8.99 -1.07
C ARG A 41 -5.51 -7.90 -2.08
N PRO A 42 -4.92 -7.92 -3.29
CA PRO A 42 -5.09 -6.88 -4.30
C PRO A 42 -6.55 -6.57 -4.61
N GLU A 43 -7.42 -7.57 -4.56
CA GLU A 43 -8.86 -7.49 -4.83
C GLU A 43 -9.65 -6.70 -3.78
N GLU A 44 -9.12 -6.55 -2.56
CA GLU A 44 -9.75 -5.78 -1.48
C GLU A 44 -9.38 -4.29 -1.54
N ILE A 45 -8.46 -3.89 -2.43
CA ILE A 45 -7.95 -2.51 -2.51
C ILE A 45 -8.88 -1.63 -3.34
N ASP A 46 -9.50 -0.64 -2.68
CA ASP A 46 -10.16 0.47 -3.34
C ASP A 46 -9.12 1.50 -3.82
N THR A 47 -8.70 1.40 -5.08
CA THR A 47 -7.66 2.25 -5.67
C THR A 47 -8.05 3.73 -5.69
N LYS A 48 -9.35 4.04 -5.88
CA LYS A 48 -9.87 5.41 -5.89
C LYS A 48 -9.81 6.03 -4.51
N ARG A 49 -10.29 5.33 -3.49
CA ARG A 49 -10.26 5.82 -2.10
C ARG A 49 -8.83 5.95 -1.60
N THR A 50 -7.97 5.00 -1.94
CA THR A 50 -6.54 4.99 -1.61
C THR A 50 -5.82 6.20 -2.22
N ARG A 51 -6.09 6.52 -3.49
CA ARG A 51 -5.55 7.73 -4.14
C ARG A 51 -6.08 9.02 -3.52
N GLY A 52 -7.37 9.05 -3.17
CA GLY A 52 -7.98 10.17 -2.46
C GLY A 52 -7.29 10.46 -1.11
N PHE A 53 -7.02 9.42 -0.34
CA PHE A 53 -6.26 9.49 0.91
C PHE A 53 -4.86 10.08 0.71
N ALA A 54 -4.09 9.55 -0.26
CA ALA A 54 -2.73 10.02 -0.55
C ALA A 54 -2.70 11.52 -0.89
N ASN A 55 -3.63 11.95 -1.74
CA ASN A 55 -3.77 13.35 -2.15
C ASN A 55 -4.17 14.25 -0.98
N HIS A 56 -5.09 13.78 -0.12
CA HIS A 56 -5.56 14.55 1.03
C HIS A 56 -4.43 14.85 2.02
N TYR A 57 -3.60 13.85 2.34
CA TYR A 57 -2.50 13.99 3.32
C TYR A 57 -1.15 14.39 2.71
N GLY A 58 -1.07 14.50 1.37
CA GLY A 58 0.17 14.78 0.66
C GLY A 58 1.26 13.78 1.02
N VAL A 59 0.96 12.48 0.91
CA VAL A 59 1.91 11.38 1.12
C VAL A 59 2.04 10.54 -0.13
N GLU A 60 3.23 10.04 -0.38
CA GLU A 60 3.48 9.02 -1.39
C GLU A 60 3.01 7.65 -0.87
N LEU A 61 2.41 6.84 -1.75
CA LEU A 61 2.09 5.46 -1.44
C LEU A 61 2.97 4.56 -2.30
N ILE A 62 3.67 3.61 -1.65
CA ILE A 62 4.40 2.56 -2.34
C ILE A 62 3.80 1.20 -2.00
N PRO A 63 3.26 0.47 -2.98
CA PRO A 63 2.76 -0.88 -2.73
C PRO A 63 3.90 -1.88 -2.60
N SER A 64 3.78 -2.83 -1.67
CA SER A 64 4.67 -3.99 -1.55
C SER A 64 3.89 -5.27 -1.26
N LEU A 65 4.44 -6.42 -1.67
CA LEU A 65 3.89 -7.73 -1.32
C LEU A 65 4.94 -8.83 -1.44
N GLY A 66 4.63 -9.97 -0.82
CA GLY A 66 5.18 -11.27 -1.20
C GLY A 66 4.14 -12.05 -1.99
N LEU A 67 4.53 -12.63 -3.13
CA LEU A 67 3.61 -13.43 -3.94
C LEU A 67 3.22 -14.72 -3.19
N PRO A 68 1.98 -15.22 -3.37
CA PRO A 68 1.59 -16.55 -2.91
C PRO A 68 2.56 -17.61 -3.43
N ARG A 69 2.86 -18.62 -2.61
CA ARG A 69 3.80 -19.71 -2.94
C ARG A 69 3.51 -20.42 -4.28
N ALA A 70 2.25 -20.46 -4.71
CA ALA A 70 1.84 -21.11 -5.94
C ALA A 70 2.24 -20.32 -7.22
N LEU A 71 2.52 -19.02 -7.08
CA LEU A 71 2.87 -18.12 -8.17
C LEU A 71 4.39 -17.97 -8.25
N ASP A 72 4.93 -18.18 -9.45
CA ASP A 72 6.34 -17.99 -9.75
C ASP A 72 6.46 -16.90 -10.81
N VAL A 73 6.89 -15.70 -10.40
CA VAL A 73 7.01 -14.54 -11.29
C VAL A 73 8.17 -14.66 -12.28
N VAL A 74 9.15 -15.53 -12.01
CA VAL A 74 10.30 -15.73 -12.91
C VAL A 74 9.91 -16.65 -14.06
N GLU A 75 9.24 -17.75 -13.75
CA GLU A 75 8.83 -18.73 -14.77
C GLU A 75 7.49 -18.38 -15.44
N ARG A 76 6.55 -17.76 -14.71
CA ARG A 76 5.17 -17.49 -15.15
C ARG A 76 4.72 -16.06 -14.76
N PRO A 77 5.33 -15.02 -15.34
CA PRO A 77 5.08 -13.63 -14.97
C PRO A 77 3.63 -13.18 -15.22
N GLU A 78 2.96 -13.73 -16.24
CA GLU A 78 1.57 -13.41 -16.57
C GLU A 78 0.61 -13.82 -15.43
N GLU A 79 0.78 -14.99 -14.82
CA GLU A 79 -0.05 -15.43 -13.69
C GLU A 79 0.13 -14.52 -12.46
N ALA A 80 1.36 -14.07 -12.22
CA ALA A 80 1.66 -13.11 -11.16
C ALA A 80 1.04 -11.73 -11.46
N LEU A 81 1.08 -11.29 -12.73
CA LEU A 81 0.45 -10.03 -13.13
C LEU A 81 -1.07 -10.08 -13.02
N ASP A 82 -1.69 -11.21 -13.37
CA ASP A 82 -3.14 -11.41 -13.22
C ASP A 82 -3.57 -11.33 -11.74
N PHE A 83 -2.78 -11.91 -10.82
CA PHE A 83 -2.99 -11.75 -9.38
C PHE A 83 -2.91 -10.29 -8.92
N LEU A 84 -1.98 -9.53 -9.49
CA LEU A 84 -1.74 -8.12 -9.18
C LEU A 84 -2.76 -7.16 -9.81
N GLN A 85 -3.35 -7.55 -10.93
CA GLN A 85 -4.19 -6.71 -11.77
C GLN A 85 -5.28 -5.91 -11.02
N PRO A 86 -5.98 -6.46 -10.00
CA PRO A 86 -7.00 -5.71 -9.28
C PRO A 86 -6.48 -4.45 -8.58
N ALA A 87 -5.21 -4.43 -8.13
CA ALA A 87 -4.63 -3.29 -7.40
C ALA A 87 -4.12 -2.14 -8.29
N PHE A 88 -4.07 -2.33 -9.62
CA PHE A 88 -3.57 -1.32 -10.57
C PHE A 88 -4.58 -0.93 -11.65
N LYS A 89 -5.83 -1.39 -11.53
CA LYS A 89 -7.00 -0.87 -12.29
C LYS A 89 -7.61 0.34 -11.60
#